data_AF-A0A7Y5E5I8-F1
#
_entry.id   AF-A0A7Y5E5I8-F1
#
_cell.length_a   1.000
_cell.length_b   1.000
_cell.length_c   1.000
_cell.angle_alpha   90.00
_cell.angle_beta   90.00
_cell.angle_gamma   90.00
#
_symmetry.space_group_name_H-M   'P 1'
#
loop_
_entity.id
_entity.type
_entity.pdbx_description
1 polymer ?
#
loop_
_entity_poly.entity_id
_entity_poly.type
_entity_poly.pdbx_seq_one_letter_code
_entity_poly.pdbx_strand_id
1 'polypeptide(L)'
;MMKSHHNKCNSQRGGALIIFVLVLVLAGSATLFSLIDGSDVKIERDKITALALSEAKAALIGRAVSDVNHPGSLPCPDGNNDGIADPFGVGNLCPSNIGRLPWKSLGISTLIDGAGESLWYAISQNYRDHISAEPINSTALGGLVVDGVADQIAIVFAPGQPLNAQVARPSNSVGDYLEAENADGDMDFNKQQSLVQNDQLITIGRAELASIVSQRILREIRGDDTQGMQQYFNNEGAYPYADGNADGNADVGVYAGTPSYQAGLYSLSFNAVTKSMLLDNGWFSLLDYSVSATQDSAVLSINGKNLSVGP
;
A
#
# COMPACT_ATOMS: atom_id res chain seq x y z
N MET A 1 -45.45 -66.57 62.06
CA MET A 1 -44.38 -66.00 62.92
C MET A 1 -43.48 -65.16 62.01
N MET A 2 -43.54 -63.83 62.15
CA MET A 2 -42.93 -62.82 61.26
C MET A 2 -41.39 -62.82 61.33
N LYS A 3 -40.71 -62.66 60.19
CA LYS A 3 -39.31 -62.18 60.11
C LYS A 3 -39.32 -60.71 59.69
N SER A 4 -38.79 -59.85 60.56
CA SER A 4 -38.56 -58.43 60.32
C SER A 4 -37.16 -58.23 59.72
N HIS A 5 -37.07 -57.58 58.56
CA HIS A 5 -35.81 -57.04 58.02
C HIS A 5 -35.74 -55.55 58.34
N HIS A 6 -34.75 -55.15 59.15
CA HIS A 6 -34.37 -53.75 59.35
C HIS A 6 -33.34 -53.36 58.29
N ASN A 7 -33.73 -52.52 57.32
CA ASN A 7 -32.78 -51.80 56.48
C ASN A 7 -32.28 -50.56 57.23
N LYS A 8 -30.98 -50.52 57.57
CA LYS A 8 -30.30 -49.30 58.00
C LYS A 8 -30.04 -48.43 56.78
N CYS A 9 -30.67 -47.25 56.73
CA CYS A 9 -30.39 -46.21 55.74
C CYS A 9 -29.25 -45.33 56.28
N ASN A 10 -28.07 -45.38 55.65
CA ASN A 10 -26.99 -44.44 55.93
C ASN A 10 -27.26 -43.12 55.17
N SER A 11 -27.60 -42.06 55.91
CA SER A 11 -27.76 -40.71 55.38
C SER A 11 -26.38 -40.10 55.07
N GLN A 12 -26.00 -40.04 53.79
CA GLN A 12 -24.83 -39.30 53.32
C GLN A 12 -25.05 -37.78 53.49
N ARG A 13 -24.43 -37.18 54.51
CA ARG A 13 -24.46 -35.72 54.75
C ARG A 13 -23.29 -34.95 54.11
N GLY A 14 -22.41 -35.62 53.36
CA GLY A 14 -21.23 -34.99 52.73
C GLY A 14 -21.41 -34.53 51.28
N GLY A 15 -22.32 -35.16 50.52
CA GLY A 15 -22.48 -34.86 49.08
C GLY A 15 -23.12 -33.50 48.81
N ALA A 16 -24.02 -33.05 49.67
CA ALA A 16 -24.76 -31.81 49.49
C ALA A 16 -23.84 -30.56 49.50
N LEU A 17 -22.80 -30.56 50.34
CA LEU A 17 -21.88 -29.42 50.43
C LEU A 17 -20.98 -29.33 49.19
N ILE A 18 -20.52 -30.48 48.68
CA ILE A 18 -19.72 -30.55 47.46
C ILE A 18 -20.53 -30.11 46.25
N ILE A 19 -21.78 -30.57 46.12
CA ILE A 19 -22.69 -30.15 45.06
C ILE A 19 -22.97 -28.65 45.15
N PHE A 20 -23.19 -28.12 46.37
CA PHE A 20 -23.43 -26.70 46.57
C PHE A 20 -22.22 -25.84 46.18
N VAL A 21 -21.00 -26.24 46.57
CA VAL A 21 -19.77 -25.56 46.15
C VAL A 21 -19.56 -25.66 44.65
N LEU A 22 -19.84 -26.81 44.03
CA LEU A 22 -19.74 -26.99 42.58
C LEU A 22 -20.70 -26.06 41.83
N VAL A 23 -21.94 -25.93 42.31
CA VAL A 23 -22.94 -25.02 41.76
C VAL A 23 -22.51 -23.56 41.93
N LEU A 24 -21.93 -23.18 43.07
CA LEU A 24 -21.42 -21.83 43.28
C LEU A 24 -20.21 -21.50 42.37
N VAL A 25 -19.30 -22.46 42.17
CA VAL A 25 -18.15 -22.27 41.27
C VAL A 25 -18.61 -22.15 39.82
N LEU A 26 -19.57 -22.97 39.39
CA LEU A 26 -20.14 -22.91 38.03
C LEU A 26 -20.97 -21.64 37.80
N ALA A 27 -21.76 -21.22 38.79
CA ALA A 27 -22.50 -19.96 38.72
C ALA A 27 -21.55 -18.75 38.71
N GLY A 28 -20.52 -18.77 39.55
CA GLY A 28 -19.51 -17.71 39.62
C GLY A 28 -18.70 -17.60 38.32
N SER A 29 -18.27 -18.72 37.73
CA SER A 29 -17.56 -18.71 36.46
C SER A 29 -18.43 -18.22 35.30
N ALA A 30 -19.71 -18.62 35.23
CA ALA A 30 -20.65 -18.12 34.22
C ALA A 30 -20.86 -16.60 34.30
N THR A 31 -20.88 -16.02 35.50
CA THR A 31 -20.96 -14.55 35.68
C THR A 31 -19.66 -13.82 35.32
N LEU A 32 -18.51 -14.45 35.52
CA LEU A 32 -17.21 -13.87 35.13
C LEU A 32 -17.05 -13.82 33.60
N PHE A 33 -17.54 -14.82 32.87
CA PHE A 33 -17.52 -14.81 31.39
C PHE A 33 -18.45 -13.78 30.77
N SER A 34 -19.52 -13.38 31.47
CA SER A 34 -20.45 -12.34 31.00
C SER A 34 -19.98 -10.91 31.30
N LEU A 35 -18.89 -10.75 32.06
CA LEU A 35 -18.20 -9.47 32.28
C LEU A 35 -17.11 -9.19 31.23
N ILE A 36 -16.78 -10.16 30.38
CA ILE A 36 -15.90 -9.95 29.23
C ILE A 36 -16.78 -9.34 28.13
N ASP A 37 -16.72 -8.02 28.02
CA ASP A 37 -17.44 -7.31 26.97
C ASP A 37 -16.82 -7.66 25.62
N GLY A 38 -17.54 -8.44 24.81
CA GLY A 38 -17.08 -8.86 23.48
C GLY A 38 -16.82 -7.67 22.54
N SER A 39 -17.36 -6.48 22.88
CA SER A 39 -17.08 -5.24 22.18
C SER A 39 -15.64 -4.77 22.36
N ASP A 40 -15.04 -4.88 23.55
CA ASP A 40 -13.63 -4.50 23.80
C ASP A 40 -12.67 -5.38 22.98
N VAL A 41 -12.93 -6.69 22.93
CA VAL A 41 -12.14 -7.64 22.12
C VAL A 41 -12.29 -7.34 20.63
N LYS A 42 -13.47 -6.90 20.16
CA LYS A 42 -13.66 -6.49 18.77
C LYS A 42 -12.89 -5.18 18.47
N ILE A 43 -12.99 -4.19 19.36
CA ILE A 43 -12.30 -2.91 19.22
C ILE A 43 -10.78 -3.11 19.14
N GLU A 44 -10.20 -3.96 19.99
CA GLU A 44 -8.76 -4.23 19.95
C GLU A 44 -8.35 -4.94 18.64
N ARG A 45 -9.16 -5.87 18.14
CA ARG A 45 -8.91 -6.49 16.83
C ARG A 45 -8.99 -5.49 15.69
N ASP A 46 -10.00 -4.62 15.70
CA ASP A 46 -10.15 -3.58 14.68
C ASP A 46 -8.96 -2.59 14.71
N LYS A 47 -8.42 -2.28 15.90
CA LYS A 47 -7.19 -1.47 16.02
C LYS A 47 -5.97 -2.17 15.41
N ILE A 48 -5.78 -3.47 15.69
CA ILE A 48 -4.68 -4.25 15.11
C ILE A 48 -4.82 -4.28 13.58
N THR A 49 -6.02 -4.57 13.06
CA THR A 49 -6.30 -4.55 11.63
C THR A 49 -6.00 -3.19 11.01
N ALA A 50 -6.47 -2.10 11.60
CA ALA A 50 -6.24 -0.75 11.09
C ALA A 50 -4.74 -0.38 11.07
N LEU A 51 -3.98 -0.79 12.08
CA LEU A 51 -2.52 -0.59 12.12
C LEU A 51 -1.83 -1.39 11.02
N ALA A 52 -2.17 -2.68 10.86
CA ALA A 52 -1.62 -3.53 9.82
C ALA A 52 -1.91 -2.99 8.41
N LEU A 53 -3.15 -2.57 8.14
CA LEU A 53 -3.53 -1.94 6.87
C LEU A 53 -2.76 -0.64 6.63
N SER A 54 -2.63 0.22 7.64
CA SER A 54 -1.88 1.47 7.53
C SER A 54 -0.38 1.23 7.27
N GLU A 55 0.22 0.24 7.91
CA GLU A 55 1.63 -0.12 7.72
C GLU A 55 1.86 -0.69 6.32
N ALA A 56 0.98 -1.57 5.84
CA ALA A 56 1.03 -2.11 4.48
C ALA A 56 0.94 -1.00 3.43
N LYS A 57 0.01 -0.06 3.61
CA LYS A 57 -0.13 1.11 2.74
C LYS A 57 1.16 1.96 2.73
N ALA A 58 1.70 2.25 3.90
CA ALA A 58 2.95 3.02 4.01
C ALA A 58 4.12 2.30 3.33
N ALA A 59 4.22 0.98 3.47
CA ALA A 59 5.26 0.17 2.84
C ALA A 59 5.15 0.17 1.31
N LEU A 60 3.94 0.03 0.75
CA LEU A 60 3.69 0.10 -0.69
C LEU A 60 4.06 1.48 -1.26
N ILE A 61 3.62 2.57 -0.61
CA ILE A 61 3.99 3.94 -0.99
C ILE A 61 5.51 4.13 -0.90
N GLY A 62 6.13 3.66 0.19
CA GLY A 62 7.57 3.73 0.40
C GLY A 62 8.35 3.01 -0.70
N ARG A 63 7.93 1.80 -1.08
CA ARG A 63 8.52 1.02 -2.17
C ARG A 63 8.36 1.69 -3.53
N ALA A 64 7.19 2.29 -3.79
CA ALA A 64 6.94 3.01 -5.03
C ALA A 64 7.81 4.26 -5.17
N VAL A 65 7.98 5.01 -4.08
CA VAL A 65 8.85 6.19 -4.06
C VAL A 65 10.32 5.78 -4.14
N SER A 66 10.74 4.69 -3.51
CA SER A 66 12.14 4.26 -3.51
C SER A 66 12.57 3.53 -4.78
N ASP A 67 11.63 3.22 -5.69
CA ASP A 67 11.98 2.61 -6.96
C ASP A 67 12.95 3.50 -7.74
N VAL A 68 14.08 2.93 -8.16
CA VAL A 68 15.14 3.66 -8.84
C VAL A 68 14.74 3.96 -10.28
N ASN A 69 14.11 3.00 -10.97
CA ASN A 69 13.86 3.05 -12.41
C ASN A 69 12.41 3.44 -12.73
N HIS A 70 11.46 3.02 -11.90
CA HIS A 70 10.03 3.21 -12.13
C HIS A 70 9.35 3.86 -10.91
N PRO A 71 9.62 5.14 -10.59
CA PRO A 71 9.04 5.79 -9.43
C PRO A 71 7.52 5.80 -9.53
N GLY A 72 6.85 5.17 -8.56
CA GLY A 72 5.41 4.95 -8.59
C GLY A 72 5.02 3.50 -8.86
N SER A 73 5.94 2.63 -9.27
CA SER A 73 5.66 1.22 -9.50
C SER A 73 5.39 0.46 -8.19
N LEU A 74 4.69 -0.65 -8.29
CA LEU A 74 4.35 -1.52 -7.19
C LEU A 74 4.70 -2.97 -7.53
N PRO A 75 5.09 -3.78 -6.52
CA PRO A 75 5.39 -5.18 -6.74
C PRO A 75 4.13 -5.96 -7.14
N CYS A 76 4.31 -7.06 -7.86
CA CYS A 76 3.24 -8.03 -8.05
C CYS A 76 2.81 -8.64 -6.70
N PRO A 77 1.55 -9.06 -6.56
CA PRO A 77 1.12 -9.80 -5.39
C PRO A 77 1.90 -11.10 -5.20
N ASP A 78 1.92 -11.59 -3.96
CA ASP A 78 2.45 -12.91 -3.61
C ASP A 78 1.34 -13.96 -3.77
N GLY A 79 1.42 -14.79 -4.82
CA GLY A 79 0.42 -15.82 -5.11
C GLY A 79 0.63 -17.13 -4.34
N ASN A 80 1.76 -17.30 -3.64
CA ASN A 80 2.14 -18.57 -3.03
C ASN A 80 2.29 -18.49 -1.48
N ASN A 81 2.16 -17.29 -0.90
CA ASN A 81 2.28 -16.96 0.52
C ASN A 81 3.70 -17.16 1.10
N ASP A 82 4.75 -17.01 0.29
CA ASP A 82 6.15 -17.04 0.73
C ASP A 82 6.68 -15.64 1.17
N GLY A 83 5.87 -14.60 1.01
CA GLY A 83 6.14 -13.21 1.30
C GLY A 83 6.86 -12.45 0.18
N ILE A 84 7.14 -13.09 -0.96
CA ILE A 84 7.89 -12.53 -2.09
C ILE A 84 6.90 -12.22 -3.21
N ALA A 85 7.07 -11.06 -3.83
CA ALA A 85 6.32 -10.69 -5.03
C ALA A 85 6.55 -11.71 -6.14
N ASP A 86 5.47 -12.20 -6.74
CA ASP A 86 5.59 -13.18 -7.82
C ASP A 86 6.35 -12.57 -9.02
N PRO A 87 7.20 -13.37 -9.71
CA PRO A 87 7.87 -12.90 -10.91
C PRO A 87 6.85 -12.68 -12.04
N PHE A 88 7.20 -11.79 -12.98
CA PHE A 88 6.38 -11.55 -14.15
C PHE A 88 6.18 -12.82 -14.98
N GLY A 89 4.93 -13.08 -15.35
CA GLY A 89 4.52 -14.18 -16.21
C GLY A 89 4.43 -13.79 -17.68
N VAL A 90 3.54 -14.48 -18.40
CA VAL A 90 3.31 -14.26 -19.84
C VAL A 90 2.88 -12.80 -20.09
N GLY A 91 3.47 -12.18 -21.12
CA GLY A 91 3.19 -10.79 -21.46
C GLY A 91 3.83 -9.77 -20.52
N ASN A 92 4.76 -10.20 -19.66
CA ASN A 92 5.38 -9.38 -18.61
C ASN A 92 4.35 -8.82 -17.62
N LEU A 93 3.31 -9.58 -17.34
CA LEU A 93 2.22 -9.23 -16.42
C LEU A 93 2.43 -9.94 -15.08
N CYS A 94 1.85 -9.41 -14.01
CA CYS A 94 1.73 -10.18 -12.77
C CYS A 94 0.90 -11.44 -13.03
N PRO A 95 1.28 -12.61 -12.49
CA PRO A 95 0.50 -13.84 -12.68
C PRO A 95 -0.94 -13.73 -12.18
N SER A 96 -1.15 -12.94 -11.13
CA SER A 96 -2.45 -12.51 -10.62
C SER A 96 -2.38 -11.04 -10.23
N ASN A 97 -3.50 -10.32 -10.39
CA ASN A 97 -3.63 -8.94 -9.91
C ASN A 97 -4.07 -8.87 -8.45
N ILE A 98 -4.40 -10.01 -7.83
CA ILE A 98 -4.71 -10.13 -6.40
C ILE A 98 -3.99 -11.33 -5.79
N GLY A 99 -3.41 -11.15 -4.61
CA GLY A 99 -2.65 -12.17 -3.88
C GLY A 99 -2.37 -11.72 -2.45
N ARG A 100 -1.45 -12.38 -1.75
CA ARG A 100 -0.95 -11.90 -0.46
C ARG A 100 -0.10 -10.65 -0.63
N LEU A 101 -0.03 -9.85 0.43
CA LEU A 101 0.91 -8.74 0.51
C LEU A 101 2.36 -9.30 0.51
N PRO A 102 3.22 -8.89 -0.44
CA PRO A 102 4.58 -9.42 -0.56
C PRO A 102 5.53 -8.76 0.45
N TRP A 103 5.33 -9.02 1.75
CA TRP A 103 5.99 -8.33 2.87
C TRP A 103 7.53 -8.41 2.84
N LYS A 104 8.13 -9.52 2.36
CA LYS A 104 9.60 -9.62 2.19
C LYS A 104 10.08 -8.70 1.09
N SER A 105 9.38 -8.66 -0.05
CA SER A 105 9.73 -7.75 -1.17
C SER A 105 9.54 -6.29 -0.80
N LEU A 106 8.63 -5.99 0.15
CA LEU A 106 8.45 -4.66 0.73
C LEU A 106 9.44 -4.33 1.84
N GLY A 107 10.25 -5.30 2.29
CA GLY A 107 11.24 -5.09 3.36
C GLY A 107 10.65 -4.86 4.75
N ILE A 108 9.43 -5.34 4.99
CA ILE A 108 8.73 -5.21 6.28
C ILE A 108 8.55 -6.58 6.94
N SER A 109 8.21 -6.62 8.22
CA SER A 109 7.77 -7.86 8.88
C SER A 109 6.40 -8.30 8.35
N THR A 110 6.08 -9.58 8.50
CA THR A 110 4.75 -10.10 8.18
C THR A 110 3.68 -9.31 8.94
N LEU A 111 2.70 -8.80 8.21
CA LEU A 111 1.55 -8.09 8.76
C LEU A 111 0.36 -9.03 8.82
N ILE A 112 -0.24 -9.11 10.00
CA ILE A 112 -1.44 -9.90 10.28
C ILE A 112 -2.54 -8.99 10.81
N ASP A 113 -3.78 -9.28 10.45
CA ASP A 113 -4.94 -8.54 10.95
C ASP A 113 -5.30 -8.95 12.39
N GLY A 114 -6.32 -8.31 12.96
CA GLY A 114 -6.81 -8.64 14.30
C GLY A 114 -7.45 -10.04 14.42
N ALA A 115 -7.72 -10.72 13.32
CA ALA A 115 -8.17 -12.11 13.32
C ALA A 115 -7.01 -13.12 13.23
N GLY A 116 -5.77 -12.63 13.02
CA GLY A 116 -4.58 -13.45 12.87
C GLY A 116 -4.30 -13.89 11.42
N GLU A 117 -4.92 -13.24 10.44
CA GLU A 117 -4.78 -13.58 9.02
C GLU A 117 -3.81 -12.65 8.29
N SER A 118 -3.07 -13.19 7.33
CA SER A 118 -2.21 -12.38 6.46
C SER A 118 -3.04 -11.45 5.57
N LEU A 119 -2.51 -10.25 5.33
CA LEU A 119 -3.15 -9.28 4.44
C LEU A 119 -3.12 -9.74 2.98
N TRP A 120 -4.20 -9.43 2.27
CA TRP A 120 -4.31 -9.54 0.81
C TRP A 120 -4.06 -8.20 0.14
N TYR A 121 -3.69 -8.23 -1.13
CA TYR A 121 -3.24 -7.09 -1.89
C TYR A 121 -3.67 -7.22 -3.36
N ALA A 122 -4.34 -6.19 -3.86
CA ALA A 122 -4.67 -6.03 -5.27
C ALA A 122 -3.90 -4.86 -5.88
N ILE A 123 -3.50 -5.00 -7.14
CA ILE A 123 -2.72 -4.02 -7.91
C ILE A 123 -3.41 -3.68 -9.23
N SER A 124 -3.36 -2.41 -9.62
CA SER A 124 -3.66 -1.98 -10.99
C SER A 124 -2.53 -2.41 -11.92
N GLN A 125 -2.84 -3.23 -12.93
CA GLN A 125 -1.82 -3.91 -13.75
C GLN A 125 -0.81 -2.97 -14.45
N ASN A 126 -1.20 -1.74 -14.76
CA ASN A 126 -0.32 -0.70 -15.34
C ASN A 126 0.63 -0.03 -14.34
N TYR A 127 0.56 -0.39 -13.06
CA TYR A 127 1.47 0.09 -12.00
C TYR A 127 2.51 -0.95 -11.59
N ARG A 128 2.57 -2.11 -12.25
CA ARG A 128 3.56 -3.15 -11.94
C ARG A 128 4.98 -2.67 -12.19
N ASP A 129 5.94 -3.14 -11.38
CA ASP A 129 7.37 -2.79 -11.48
C ASP A 129 8.08 -3.42 -12.69
N HIS A 130 7.72 -2.97 -13.89
CA HIS A 130 8.28 -3.45 -15.14
C HIS A 130 8.31 -2.35 -16.20
N ILE A 131 9.36 -2.34 -17.02
CA ILE A 131 9.56 -1.37 -18.11
C ILE A 131 8.36 -1.28 -19.07
N SER A 132 7.68 -2.40 -19.36
CA SER A 132 6.48 -2.41 -20.21
C SER A 132 5.20 -1.86 -19.56
N ALA A 133 5.29 -1.35 -18.33
CA ALA A 133 4.24 -0.59 -17.67
C ALA A 133 4.46 0.94 -17.79
N GLU A 134 5.61 1.36 -18.28
CA GLU A 134 5.93 2.77 -18.51
C GLU A 134 5.02 3.40 -19.58
N PRO A 135 4.71 4.70 -19.46
CA PRO A 135 5.14 5.60 -18.39
C PRO A 135 4.33 5.43 -17.11
N ILE A 136 5.01 5.29 -15.96
CA ILE A 136 4.36 5.30 -14.64
C ILE A 136 4.51 6.71 -14.04
N ASN A 137 3.49 7.53 -14.23
CA ASN A 137 3.46 8.91 -13.72
C ASN A 137 2.05 9.34 -13.33
N SER A 138 1.83 10.65 -13.07
CA SER A 138 0.53 11.15 -12.62
C SER A 138 -0.58 11.07 -13.67
N THR A 139 -0.29 10.77 -14.93
CA THR A 139 -1.28 10.62 -16.00
C THR A 139 -1.74 9.18 -16.21
N ALA A 140 -1.00 8.19 -15.69
CA ALA A 140 -1.35 6.77 -15.79
C ALA A 140 -2.54 6.44 -14.87
N LEU A 141 -3.75 6.30 -15.42
CA LEU A 141 -4.96 6.07 -14.61
C LEU A 141 -4.91 4.75 -13.82
N GLY A 142 -5.43 4.74 -12.59
CA GLY A 142 -5.66 3.52 -11.83
C GLY A 142 -6.84 2.73 -12.39
N GLY A 143 -6.69 1.41 -12.46
CA GLY A 143 -7.67 0.47 -13.00
C GLY A 143 -8.60 -0.15 -11.96
N LEU A 144 -8.38 0.09 -10.67
CA LEU A 144 -9.20 -0.47 -9.59
C LEU A 144 -10.30 0.52 -9.19
N VAL A 145 -11.47 -0.01 -8.83
CA VAL A 145 -12.64 0.73 -8.37
C VAL A 145 -13.00 0.26 -6.95
N VAL A 146 -13.38 1.19 -6.07
CA VAL A 146 -13.88 0.87 -4.73
C VAL A 146 -15.12 1.69 -4.42
N ASP A 147 -16.24 1.02 -4.12
CA ASP A 147 -17.54 1.68 -3.85
C ASP A 147 -17.93 2.66 -4.98
N GLY A 148 -17.64 2.32 -6.24
CA GLY A 148 -17.85 3.19 -7.41
C GLY A 148 -16.84 4.33 -7.56
N VAL A 149 -15.84 4.44 -6.67
CA VAL A 149 -14.73 5.40 -6.78
C VAL A 149 -13.59 4.77 -7.56
N ALA A 150 -13.44 5.18 -8.82
CA ALA A 150 -12.37 4.71 -9.70
C ALA A 150 -10.98 5.28 -9.31
N ASP A 151 -9.98 4.99 -10.15
CA ASP A 151 -8.64 5.56 -10.08
C ASP A 151 -7.85 5.16 -8.82
N GLN A 152 -8.15 3.97 -8.30
CA GLN A 152 -7.34 3.30 -7.30
C GLN A 152 -6.24 2.49 -8.01
N ILE A 153 -5.04 2.49 -7.43
CA ILE A 153 -3.88 1.81 -8.00
C ILE A 153 -3.49 0.56 -7.22
N ALA A 154 -3.88 0.51 -5.95
CA ALA A 154 -3.69 -0.64 -5.08
C ALA A 154 -4.75 -0.64 -3.97
N ILE A 155 -5.07 -1.84 -3.51
CA ILE A 155 -5.96 -2.08 -2.37
C ILE A 155 -5.28 -3.13 -1.49
N VAL A 156 -5.29 -2.91 -0.17
CA VAL A 156 -4.87 -3.92 0.81
C VAL A 156 -6.09 -4.33 1.61
N PHE A 157 -6.30 -5.63 1.77
CA PHE A 157 -7.43 -6.20 2.48
C PHE A 157 -6.96 -6.96 3.72
N ALA A 158 -7.74 -6.87 4.78
CA ALA A 158 -7.70 -7.70 5.95
C ALA A 158 -8.96 -8.59 5.92
N PRO A 159 -8.80 -9.91 5.70
CA PRO A 159 -9.93 -10.83 5.47
C PRO A 159 -10.75 -11.12 6.74
N GLY A 160 -10.26 -10.72 7.91
CA GLY A 160 -10.98 -10.91 9.16
C GLY A 160 -11.18 -12.39 9.54
N GLN A 161 -12.11 -12.62 10.47
CA GLN A 161 -12.38 -13.98 10.96
C GLN A 161 -13.04 -14.84 9.87
N PRO A 162 -12.67 -16.13 9.76
CA PRO A 162 -13.31 -17.03 8.81
C PRO A 162 -14.82 -17.07 9.01
N LEU A 163 -15.58 -16.81 7.94
CA LEU A 163 -17.02 -16.98 7.93
C LEU A 163 -17.40 -18.44 7.69
N ASN A 164 -18.65 -18.81 7.99
CA ASN A 164 -19.11 -20.21 7.93
C ASN A 164 -18.87 -20.91 6.58
N ALA A 165 -18.84 -20.17 5.47
CA ALA A 165 -18.60 -20.72 4.13
C ALA A 165 -17.10 -20.99 3.85
N GLN A 166 -16.19 -20.38 4.62
CA GLN A 166 -14.74 -20.41 4.38
C GLN A 166 -14.07 -21.53 5.20
N VAL A 167 -14.28 -22.77 4.77
CA VAL A 167 -13.78 -23.97 5.47
C VAL A 167 -12.41 -24.45 4.98
N ALA A 168 -11.85 -23.82 3.94
CA ALA A 168 -10.63 -24.26 3.26
C ALA A 168 -9.38 -23.44 3.64
N ARG A 169 -9.44 -22.60 4.68
CA ARG A 169 -8.25 -21.94 5.23
C ARG A 169 -7.38 -22.95 6.01
N PRO A 170 -6.04 -22.97 5.86
CA PRO A 170 -5.24 -22.09 5.00
C PRO A 170 -5.15 -22.56 3.54
N SER A 171 -5.21 -21.60 2.61
CA SER A 171 -5.02 -21.82 1.16
C SER A 171 -4.51 -20.54 0.47
N ASN A 172 -4.26 -20.61 -0.84
CA ASN A 172 -3.91 -19.46 -1.67
C ASN A 172 -5.09 -18.97 -2.55
N SER A 173 -6.30 -19.48 -2.32
CA SER A 173 -7.48 -19.07 -3.09
C SER A 173 -8.13 -17.83 -2.48
N VAL A 174 -8.42 -16.82 -3.31
CA VAL A 174 -9.04 -15.54 -2.86
C VAL A 174 -10.36 -15.79 -2.14
N GLY A 175 -11.25 -16.60 -2.73
CA GLY A 175 -12.59 -16.88 -2.17
C GLY A 175 -12.60 -17.68 -0.86
N ASP A 176 -11.46 -18.23 -0.43
CA ASP A 176 -11.35 -18.83 0.90
C ASP A 176 -11.14 -17.77 1.99
N TYR A 177 -10.89 -16.51 1.61
CA TYR A 177 -10.51 -15.43 2.51
C TYR A 177 -11.31 -14.14 2.35
N LEU A 178 -11.58 -13.70 1.13
CA LEU A 178 -12.37 -12.51 0.85
C LEU A 178 -13.82 -12.90 0.52
N GLU A 179 -14.76 -11.96 0.61
CA GLU A 179 -16.17 -12.22 0.36
C GLU A 179 -16.82 -11.28 -0.66
N ALA A 180 -17.89 -11.79 -1.28
CA ALA A 180 -18.74 -11.04 -2.22
C ALA A 180 -17.91 -10.38 -3.34
N GLU A 181 -18.09 -9.07 -3.53
CA GLU A 181 -17.38 -8.26 -4.54
C GLU A 181 -15.86 -8.39 -4.42
N ASN A 182 -15.33 -8.56 -3.20
CA ASN A 182 -13.89 -8.63 -3.01
C ASN A 182 -13.29 -9.98 -3.44
N ALA A 183 -14.12 -10.95 -3.87
CA ALA A 183 -13.71 -12.32 -4.14
C ALA A 183 -14.16 -12.86 -5.50
N ASP A 184 -14.77 -12.04 -6.36
CA ASP A 184 -15.34 -12.49 -7.65
C ASP A 184 -14.32 -12.48 -8.82
N GLY A 185 -13.16 -11.85 -8.61
CA GLY A 185 -12.02 -11.88 -9.52
C GLY A 185 -11.98 -10.76 -10.55
N ASP A 186 -12.80 -9.71 -10.41
CA ASP A 186 -12.69 -8.51 -11.24
C ASP A 186 -11.87 -7.37 -10.58
N MET A 187 -12.10 -6.12 -10.98
CA MET A 187 -11.36 -4.94 -10.51
C MET A 187 -12.24 -3.94 -9.74
N ASP A 188 -13.48 -4.31 -9.44
CA ASP A 188 -14.38 -3.59 -8.55
C ASP A 188 -14.38 -4.24 -7.17
N PHE A 189 -14.48 -3.41 -6.14
CA PHE A 189 -14.36 -3.84 -4.75
C PHE A 189 -15.25 -2.94 -3.89
N ASN A 190 -15.52 -3.35 -2.66
CA ASN A 190 -16.32 -2.51 -1.78
C ASN A 190 -15.93 -2.66 -0.30
N LYS A 191 -16.28 -1.64 0.48
CA LYS A 191 -16.05 -1.60 1.93
C LYS A 191 -17.23 -2.14 2.72
N GLN A 192 -18.17 -2.81 2.05
CA GLN A 192 -19.42 -3.22 2.67
C GLN A 192 -19.15 -4.20 3.82
N GLN A 193 -19.78 -3.96 4.96
CA GLN A 193 -19.75 -4.87 6.12
C GLN A 193 -21.12 -5.49 6.30
N SER A 194 -21.18 -6.81 6.45
CA SER A 194 -22.42 -7.55 6.69
C SER A 194 -22.15 -8.82 7.50
N LEU A 195 -23.19 -9.62 7.75
CA LEU A 195 -23.03 -10.94 8.40
C LEU A 195 -22.32 -11.97 7.50
N VAL A 196 -22.18 -11.67 6.20
CA VAL A 196 -21.58 -12.54 5.19
C VAL A 196 -20.36 -11.89 4.50
N GLN A 197 -19.91 -10.73 4.99
CA GLN A 197 -18.76 -10.00 4.48
C GLN A 197 -18.13 -9.18 5.60
N ASN A 198 -16.90 -9.50 5.98
CA ASN A 198 -16.17 -8.86 7.07
C ASN A 198 -14.77 -8.36 6.69
N ASP A 199 -14.44 -8.38 5.39
CA ASP A 199 -13.24 -7.77 4.82
C ASP A 199 -13.09 -6.30 5.18
N GLN A 200 -11.99 -5.90 5.82
CA GLN A 200 -11.61 -4.49 5.94
C GLN A 200 -10.58 -4.16 4.87
N LEU A 201 -10.62 -2.96 4.29
CA LEU A 201 -9.65 -2.56 3.27
C LEU A 201 -9.17 -1.13 3.40
N ILE A 202 -7.98 -0.88 2.86
CA ILE A 202 -7.41 0.46 2.65
C ILE A 202 -6.98 0.60 1.19
N THR A 203 -7.23 1.77 0.60
CA THR A 203 -6.91 2.03 -0.81
C THR A 203 -5.70 2.95 -0.94
N ILE A 204 -5.01 2.84 -2.06
CA ILE A 204 -4.01 3.79 -2.52
C ILE A 204 -4.52 4.36 -3.84
N GLY A 205 -4.77 5.66 -3.88
CA GLY A 205 -5.23 6.35 -5.09
C GLY A 205 -4.06 6.88 -5.92
N ARG A 206 -4.29 7.05 -7.23
CA ARG A 206 -3.27 7.63 -8.12
C ARG A 206 -2.81 9.01 -7.65
N ALA A 207 -3.75 9.91 -7.34
CA ALA A 207 -3.42 11.28 -6.93
C ALA A 207 -2.60 11.33 -5.61
N GLU A 208 -2.88 10.40 -4.70
CA GLU A 208 -2.13 10.26 -3.45
C GLU A 208 -0.68 9.86 -3.72
N LEU A 209 -0.46 8.78 -4.48
CA LEU A 209 0.89 8.33 -4.80
C LEU A 209 1.64 9.37 -5.66
N ALA A 210 0.98 9.91 -6.68
CA ALA A 210 1.56 10.92 -7.55
C ALA A 210 2.04 12.16 -6.79
N SER A 211 1.29 12.62 -5.77
CA SER A 211 1.69 13.76 -4.93
C SER A 211 3.03 13.51 -4.21
N ILE A 212 3.29 12.28 -3.77
CA ILE A 212 4.51 11.91 -3.05
C ILE A 212 5.66 11.68 -4.03
N VAL A 213 5.43 10.92 -5.10
CA VAL A 213 6.43 10.67 -6.15
C VAL A 213 6.88 11.97 -6.81
N SER A 214 5.96 12.92 -7.04
CA SER A 214 6.29 14.24 -7.60
C SER A 214 7.35 14.99 -6.77
N GLN A 215 7.33 14.87 -5.44
CA GLN A 215 8.36 15.49 -4.59
C GLN A 215 9.74 14.85 -4.79
N ARG A 216 9.80 13.53 -5.01
CA ARG A 216 11.04 12.85 -5.39
C ARG A 216 11.52 13.37 -6.74
N ILE A 217 10.66 13.41 -7.76
CA ILE A 217 11.02 13.89 -9.10
C ILE A 217 11.58 15.31 -9.08
N LEU A 218 10.95 16.22 -8.33
CA LEU A 218 11.49 17.58 -8.13
C LEU A 218 12.91 17.57 -7.55
N ARG A 219 13.21 16.66 -6.60
CA ARG A 219 14.54 16.51 -6.02
C ARG A 219 15.55 15.92 -6.99
N GLU A 220 15.13 15.02 -7.87
CA GLU A 220 15.98 14.46 -8.94
C GLU A 220 16.40 15.56 -9.93
N ILE A 221 15.47 16.45 -10.34
CA ILE A 221 15.79 17.57 -11.23
C ILE A 221 16.70 18.58 -10.55
N ARG A 222 16.43 18.91 -9.28
CA ARG A 222 17.33 19.75 -8.47
C ARG A 222 18.74 19.15 -8.46
N GLY A 223 18.84 17.83 -8.33
CA GLY A 223 20.10 17.10 -8.33
C GLY A 223 20.98 17.44 -7.13
N ASP A 224 22.28 17.30 -7.35
CA ASP A 224 23.38 17.46 -6.39
C ASP A 224 24.61 18.07 -7.08
N ASP A 225 25.78 18.08 -6.41
CA ASP A 225 27.02 18.62 -6.99
C ASP A 225 27.50 17.87 -8.24
N THR A 226 26.93 16.71 -8.55
CA THR A 226 27.32 15.84 -9.67
C THR A 226 26.33 15.83 -10.84
N GLN A 227 25.12 16.39 -10.67
CA GLN A 227 24.10 16.45 -11.72
C GLN A 227 22.98 17.47 -11.42
N GLY A 228 22.19 17.77 -12.44
CA GLY A 228 21.00 18.60 -12.34
C GLY A 228 21.31 20.07 -12.05
N MET A 229 20.35 20.76 -11.45
CA MET A 229 20.43 22.20 -11.24
C MET A 229 21.54 22.64 -10.29
N GLN A 230 21.83 21.85 -9.25
CA GLN A 230 22.90 22.17 -8.29
C GLN A 230 24.28 22.15 -8.95
N GLN A 231 24.63 21.08 -9.66
CA GLN A 231 25.86 21.04 -10.44
C GLN A 231 25.95 22.19 -11.44
N TYR A 232 24.87 22.44 -12.20
CA TYR A 232 24.88 23.49 -13.20
C TYR A 232 25.16 24.86 -12.57
N PHE A 233 24.47 25.20 -11.48
CA PHE A 233 24.70 26.47 -10.77
C PHE A 233 26.11 26.58 -10.20
N ASN A 234 26.66 25.50 -9.63
CA ASN A 234 28.03 25.49 -9.11
C ASN A 234 29.08 25.73 -10.20
N ASN A 235 28.84 25.27 -11.42
CA ASN A 235 29.76 25.41 -12.55
C ASN A 235 29.63 26.77 -13.24
N GLU A 236 28.40 27.25 -13.43
CA GLU A 236 28.10 28.41 -14.28
C GLU A 236 27.78 29.68 -13.49
N GLY A 237 27.50 29.58 -12.19
CA GLY A 237 27.08 30.71 -11.34
C GLY A 237 25.66 31.22 -11.63
N ALA A 238 24.87 30.46 -12.38
CA ALA A 238 23.51 30.79 -12.79
C ALA A 238 22.71 29.49 -13.06
N TYR A 239 21.38 29.55 -13.01
CA TYR A 239 20.49 28.46 -13.47
C TYR A 239 20.25 28.55 -14.98
N PRO A 240 20.01 27.42 -15.68
CA PRO A 240 19.85 27.44 -17.14
C PRO A 240 18.57 28.14 -17.57
N TYR A 241 18.51 28.57 -18.84
CA TYR A 241 17.24 28.91 -19.46
C TYR A 241 16.34 27.68 -19.58
N ALA A 242 15.04 27.91 -19.73
CA ALA A 242 14.08 26.85 -19.92
C ALA A 242 14.20 26.20 -21.31
N ASP A 243 13.76 24.96 -21.42
CA ASP A 243 13.45 24.33 -22.71
C ASP A 243 12.04 24.76 -23.10
N GLY A 244 11.93 25.67 -24.07
CA GLY A 244 10.66 26.25 -24.50
C GLY A 244 9.99 25.47 -25.63
N ASN A 245 10.72 24.57 -26.29
CA ASN A 245 10.29 23.86 -27.48
C ASN A 245 10.18 22.33 -27.29
N ALA A 246 10.54 21.83 -26.10
CA ALA A 246 10.54 20.43 -25.68
C ALA A 246 11.52 19.53 -26.47
N ASP A 247 12.64 20.05 -26.96
CA ASP A 247 13.71 19.27 -27.60
C ASP A 247 14.78 18.75 -26.62
N GLY A 248 14.66 19.15 -25.35
CA GLY A 248 15.54 18.79 -24.24
C GLY A 248 16.73 19.72 -24.04
N ASN A 249 16.90 20.75 -24.87
CA ASN A 249 17.95 21.77 -24.72
C ASN A 249 17.37 23.05 -24.13
N ALA A 250 18.21 23.80 -23.43
CA ALA A 250 17.84 25.14 -22.97
C ALA A 250 17.80 26.13 -24.14
N ASP A 251 16.74 26.93 -24.20
CA ASP A 251 16.55 27.98 -25.19
C ASP A 251 16.96 29.33 -24.59
N VAL A 252 18.06 29.91 -25.09
CA VAL A 252 18.60 31.17 -24.56
C VAL A 252 17.55 32.28 -24.59
N GLY A 253 17.32 32.92 -23.43
CA GLY A 253 16.32 33.98 -23.28
C GLY A 253 14.90 33.49 -22.96
N VAL A 254 14.68 32.17 -22.86
CA VAL A 254 13.40 31.59 -22.45
C VAL A 254 13.40 31.34 -20.95
N TYR A 255 12.56 32.10 -20.23
CA TYR A 255 12.54 32.10 -18.76
C TYR A 255 11.52 31.12 -18.14
N ALA A 256 10.69 30.48 -18.95
CA ALA A 256 9.72 29.48 -18.50
C ALA A 256 9.44 28.44 -19.59
N GLY A 257 9.23 27.19 -19.19
CA GLY A 257 9.10 26.02 -20.07
C GLY A 257 9.28 24.74 -19.27
N THR A 258 9.97 23.75 -19.82
CA THR A 258 10.40 22.54 -19.09
C THR A 258 11.88 22.64 -18.69
N PRO A 259 12.36 21.81 -17.74
CA PRO A 259 13.79 21.68 -17.51
C PRO A 259 14.48 21.03 -18.71
N SER A 260 15.63 21.58 -19.13
CA SER A 260 16.51 20.93 -20.11
C SER A 260 17.18 19.68 -19.54
N TYR A 261 17.68 18.78 -20.39
CA TYR A 261 18.26 17.49 -19.98
C TYR A 261 19.32 16.90 -20.92
N GLN A 262 19.72 17.62 -21.97
CA GLN A 262 20.66 17.11 -22.99
C GLN A 262 22.15 17.30 -22.67
N ALA A 263 22.52 17.84 -21.50
CA ALA A 263 23.91 18.06 -21.08
C ALA A 263 24.77 18.94 -22.03
N GLY A 264 24.14 19.60 -23.00
CA GLY A 264 24.77 20.53 -23.94
C GLY A 264 24.97 21.93 -23.36
N LEU A 265 25.36 22.88 -24.22
CA LEU A 265 25.49 24.28 -23.81
C LEU A 265 24.20 24.76 -23.14
N TYR A 266 24.38 25.39 -21.99
CA TYR A 266 23.30 25.93 -21.16
C TYR A 266 22.26 24.93 -20.64
N SER A 267 22.50 23.62 -20.78
CA SER A 267 21.51 22.59 -20.45
C SER A 267 21.92 21.77 -19.24
N LEU A 268 20.93 21.29 -18.48
CA LEU A 268 21.22 20.39 -17.36
C LEU A 268 21.79 19.06 -17.85
N SER A 269 22.69 18.50 -17.03
CA SER A 269 23.24 17.16 -17.21
C SER A 269 22.75 16.24 -16.11
N PHE A 270 22.46 14.99 -16.46
CA PHE A 270 22.05 13.94 -15.53
C PHE A 270 22.87 12.69 -15.78
N ASN A 271 23.11 11.91 -14.72
CA ASN A 271 23.69 10.59 -14.90
C ASN A 271 22.73 9.70 -15.73
N ALA A 272 23.25 8.63 -16.33
CA ALA A 272 22.48 7.79 -17.25
C ALA A 272 21.21 7.20 -16.61
N VAL A 273 21.28 6.77 -15.34
CA VAL A 273 20.16 6.16 -14.62
C VAL A 273 19.05 7.19 -14.38
N THR A 274 19.40 8.36 -13.82
CA THR A 274 18.44 9.44 -13.57
C THR A 274 17.83 9.94 -14.88
N LYS A 275 18.63 10.12 -15.93
CA LYS A 275 18.15 10.57 -17.25
C LYS A 275 17.16 9.58 -17.85
N SER A 276 17.48 8.29 -17.89
CA SER A 276 16.58 7.25 -18.39
C SER A 276 15.29 7.20 -17.59
N MET A 277 15.37 7.14 -16.25
CA MET A 277 14.18 7.13 -15.40
C MET A 277 13.24 8.31 -15.67
N LEU A 278 13.77 9.52 -15.83
CA LEU A 278 12.97 10.72 -16.10
C LEU A 278 12.33 10.70 -17.50
N LEU A 279 13.03 10.17 -18.51
CA LEU A 279 12.55 10.09 -19.89
C LEU A 279 11.54 8.96 -20.08
N ASP A 280 11.90 7.75 -19.65
CA ASP A 280 11.15 6.53 -19.89
C ASP A 280 9.78 6.57 -19.16
N ASN A 281 9.73 7.24 -17.99
CA ASN A 281 8.49 7.50 -17.26
C ASN A 281 7.79 8.82 -17.65
N GLY A 282 8.30 9.54 -18.65
CA GLY A 282 7.65 10.76 -19.18
C GLY A 282 7.51 11.89 -18.16
N TRP A 283 8.49 12.07 -17.27
CA TRP A 283 8.42 13.10 -16.22
C TRP A 283 8.67 14.51 -16.74
N PHE A 284 9.55 14.69 -17.74
CA PHE A 284 9.90 16.01 -18.27
C PHE A 284 8.71 16.77 -18.86
N SER A 285 7.77 16.07 -19.50
CA SER A 285 6.56 16.70 -20.08
C SER A 285 5.53 17.14 -19.03
N LEU A 286 5.71 16.73 -17.77
CA LEU A 286 4.82 17.05 -16.64
C LEU A 286 5.40 18.11 -15.71
N LEU A 287 6.64 18.54 -15.95
CA LEU A 287 7.36 19.50 -15.15
C LEU A 287 7.22 20.89 -15.76
N ASP A 288 6.84 21.86 -14.95
CA ASP A 288 7.06 23.26 -15.27
C ASP A 288 8.36 23.73 -14.63
N TYR A 289 9.07 24.58 -15.36
CA TYR A 289 10.29 25.24 -14.95
C TYR A 289 10.17 26.73 -15.21
N SER A 290 10.65 27.54 -14.28
CA SER A 290 10.88 28.96 -14.50
C SER A 290 12.15 29.42 -13.82
N VAL A 291 12.82 30.40 -14.40
CA VAL A 291 14.06 30.97 -13.91
C VAL A 291 13.95 32.49 -13.83
N SER A 292 14.55 33.09 -12.80
CA SER A 292 14.55 34.55 -12.62
C SER A 292 15.27 35.23 -13.78
N ALA A 293 14.97 36.52 -14.00
CA ALA A 293 15.62 37.31 -15.04
C ALA A 293 17.15 37.40 -14.85
N THR A 294 17.61 37.31 -13.60
CA THR A 294 19.02 37.29 -13.20
C THR A 294 19.63 35.89 -13.17
N GLN A 295 18.83 34.84 -13.39
CA GLN A 295 19.21 33.43 -13.33
C GLN A 295 19.81 32.98 -11.98
N ASP A 296 19.54 33.73 -10.90
CA ASP A 296 19.98 33.42 -9.54
C ASP A 296 19.01 32.51 -8.77
N SER A 297 17.80 32.32 -9.29
CA SER A 297 16.76 31.52 -8.66
C SER A 297 15.88 30.89 -9.72
N ALA A 298 15.33 29.72 -9.40
CA ALA A 298 14.43 29.01 -10.27
C ALA A 298 13.37 28.25 -9.48
N VAL A 299 12.27 27.92 -10.14
CA VAL A 299 11.15 27.18 -9.58
C VAL A 299 10.83 26.02 -10.50
N LEU A 300 10.76 24.83 -9.91
CA LEU A 300 10.22 23.63 -10.51
C LEU A 300 8.83 23.36 -9.94
N SER A 301 7.88 22.95 -10.78
CA SER A 301 6.59 22.47 -10.31
C SER A 301 6.07 21.26 -11.07
N ILE A 302 5.30 20.42 -10.36
CA ILE A 302 4.59 19.28 -10.93
C ILE A 302 3.45 18.89 -9.98
N ASN A 303 2.26 18.61 -10.51
CA ASN A 303 1.08 18.17 -9.75
C ASN A 303 0.78 19.05 -8.50
N GLY A 304 0.93 20.37 -8.62
CA GLY A 304 0.72 21.32 -7.51
C GLY A 304 1.79 21.30 -6.42
N LYS A 305 2.89 20.56 -6.60
CA LYS A 305 4.10 20.65 -5.78
C LYS A 305 5.06 21.62 -6.43
N ASN A 306 5.67 22.48 -5.61
CA ASN A 306 6.67 23.44 -6.04
C ASN A 306 7.97 23.21 -5.28
N LEU A 307 9.09 23.40 -5.96
CA LEU A 307 10.43 23.44 -5.38
C LEU A 307 11.13 24.69 -5.91
N SER A 308 11.37 25.65 -5.03
CA SER A 308 12.22 26.80 -5.32
C SER A 308 13.68 26.44 -5.02
N VAL A 309 14.57 26.84 -5.92
CA VAL A 309 16.02 26.73 -5.78
C VAL A 309 16.64 28.10 -5.98
N GLY A 310 17.66 28.38 -5.17
CA GLY A 310 18.38 29.65 -5.11
C GLY A 310 19.70 29.42 -4.38
N PRO A 311 20.55 30.45 -4.27
CA PRO A 311 21.83 30.39 -3.56
C PRO A 311 21.68 29.98 -2.08
#